data_AF-A0A345IGD9-F1
#
_entry.id   AF-A0A345IGD9-F1
#
_cell.length_a   1.000
_cell.length_b   1.000
_cell.length_c   1.000
_cell.angle_alpha   90.00
_cell.angle_beta   90.00
_cell.angle_gamma   90.00
#
_symmetry.space_group_name_H-M   'P 1'
#
loop_
_entity.id
_entity.type
_entity.pdbx_description
1 polymer ?
#
loop_
_entity_poly.entity_id
_entity_poly.type
_entity_poly.pdbx_seq_one_letter_code
_entity_poly.pdbx_strand_id
1 'polypeptide(L)'
;MRGMKKILLASVAGAGLLASCGGVLTADPVTNLAVSSYSTDWQLTGDVRDQNGQIIPKGTYLICDNKNTKMQVGVTFQGGLQQLALQFKGYNTGTTKTVATNPLNATNSSGSGTYEYTFGPNTAPLSVNGGNLSAQAIIVNPITNVTVKGYTYVRVQGYDLAGNASNVATSPTAIPVADCAS
;
A
#
# COMPACT_ATOMS: atom_id res chain seq x y z
N MET A 1 -21.72 -50.97 -61.09
CA MET A 1 -21.92 -50.93 -59.63
C MET A 1 -20.61 -50.51 -58.97
N ARG A 2 -20.65 -49.40 -58.22
CA ARG A 2 -19.54 -48.85 -57.43
C ARG A 2 -19.16 -49.79 -56.30
N GLY A 3 -17.86 -49.99 -56.07
CA GLY A 3 -17.35 -50.77 -54.93
C GLY A 3 -15.92 -50.37 -54.55
N MET A 4 -15.76 -49.19 -53.94
CA MET A 4 -14.57 -48.82 -53.17
C MET A 4 -14.67 -49.38 -51.75
N LYS A 5 -13.54 -49.92 -51.22
CA LYS A 5 -13.12 -50.10 -49.82
C LYS A 5 -11.92 -51.08 -49.88
N LYS A 6 -10.76 -50.87 -49.28
CA LYS A 6 -10.47 -50.54 -47.88
C LYS A 6 -9.09 -49.88 -47.79
N ILE A 7 -9.01 -48.77 -47.06
CA ILE A 7 -7.78 -48.05 -46.74
C ILE A 7 -7.06 -48.83 -45.62
N LEU A 8 -5.79 -49.17 -45.86
CA LEU A 8 -4.90 -49.79 -44.88
C LEU A 8 -4.50 -48.74 -43.83
N LEU A 9 -4.78 -49.06 -42.56
CA LEU A 9 -4.40 -48.29 -41.39
C LEU A 9 -2.88 -48.21 -41.29
N ALA A 10 -2.35 -46.99 -41.34
CA ALA A 10 -0.94 -46.69 -41.12
C ALA A 10 -0.66 -46.47 -39.63
N SER A 11 0.42 -47.12 -39.18
CA SER A 11 1.37 -46.69 -38.15
C SER A 11 0.84 -46.32 -36.75
N VAL A 12 1.00 -47.28 -35.84
CA VAL A 12 1.32 -47.01 -34.44
C VAL A 12 2.69 -46.33 -34.40
N ALA A 13 2.70 -45.03 -34.08
CA ALA A 13 3.89 -44.34 -33.60
C ALA A 13 3.52 -43.70 -32.27
N GLY A 14 3.82 -44.42 -31.20
CA GLY A 14 3.85 -43.84 -29.86
C GLY A 14 4.95 -42.80 -29.83
N ALA A 15 4.57 -41.55 -29.62
CA ALA A 15 5.40 -40.56 -28.98
C ALA A 15 4.48 -39.80 -28.03
N GLY A 16 4.58 -40.15 -26.75
CA GLY A 16 4.03 -39.35 -25.68
C GLY A 16 4.67 -37.97 -25.76
N LEU A 17 3.99 -37.04 -26.40
CA LEU A 17 4.17 -35.64 -26.08
C LEU A 17 3.53 -35.48 -24.71
N LEU A 18 4.39 -35.49 -23.70
CA LEU A 18 4.16 -34.77 -22.46
C LEU A 18 3.45 -33.47 -22.85
N ALA A 19 2.14 -33.41 -22.67
CA ALA A 19 1.48 -32.14 -22.49
C ALA A 19 2.19 -31.59 -21.26
N SER A 20 3.21 -30.76 -21.52
CA SER A 20 3.84 -29.96 -20.51
C SER A 20 2.68 -29.41 -19.71
N CYS A 21 2.64 -29.78 -18.43
CA CYS A 21 1.98 -28.96 -17.44
C CYS A 21 2.79 -27.66 -17.46
N GLY A 22 2.57 -26.84 -18.49
CA GLY A 22 2.79 -25.42 -18.44
C GLY A 22 1.76 -24.98 -17.44
N GLY A 23 2.08 -25.19 -16.17
CA GLY A 23 1.40 -24.55 -15.08
C GLY A 23 1.46 -23.10 -15.44
N VAL A 24 0.34 -22.57 -15.93
CA VAL A 24 0.09 -21.16 -15.86
C VAL A 24 0.36 -20.89 -14.39
N LEU A 25 1.45 -20.19 -14.08
CA LEU A 25 1.57 -19.50 -12.81
C LEU A 25 0.41 -18.52 -12.84
N THR A 26 -0.78 -18.99 -12.45
CA THR A 26 -1.90 -18.11 -12.21
C THR A 26 -1.44 -17.29 -11.03
N ALA A 27 -0.94 -16.09 -11.29
CA ALA A 27 -0.60 -15.15 -10.25
C ALA A 27 -1.82 -15.06 -9.34
N ASP A 28 -1.63 -15.39 -8.06
CA ASP A 28 -2.70 -15.35 -7.09
C ASP A 28 -3.04 -13.87 -6.86
N PRO A 29 -4.20 -13.38 -7.32
CA PRO A 29 -4.47 -11.95 -7.35
C PRO A 29 -4.53 -11.38 -5.93
N VAL A 30 -4.02 -10.16 -5.77
CA VAL A 30 -4.10 -9.47 -4.48
C VAL A 30 -5.55 -9.07 -4.22
N THR A 31 -6.14 -9.64 -3.17
CA THR A 31 -7.53 -9.41 -2.76
C THR A 31 -7.60 -9.02 -1.28
N ASN A 32 -8.75 -8.48 -0.86
CA ASN A 32 -9.00 -8.06 0.53
C ASN A 32 -7.92 -7.10 1.08
N LEU A 33 -7.32 -6.29 0.22
CA LEU A 33 -6.34 -5.29 0.63
C LEU A 33 -7.05 -4.24 1.51
N ALA A 34 -6.51 -4.02 2.69
CA ALA A 34 -6.98 -3.01 3.63
C ALA A 34 -5.82 -2.32 4.35
N VAL A 35 -6.02 -1.06 4.72
CA VAL A 35 -5.16 -0.35 5.68
C VAL A 35 -5.64 -0.72 7.09
N SER A 36 -4.86 -1.52 7.81
CA SER A 36 -5.23 -2.02 9.14
C SER A 36 -4.85 -1.05 10.25
N SER A 37 -3.79 -0.27 10.06
CA SER A 37 -3.33 0.72 11.04
C SER A 37 -2.42 1.76 10.40
N TYR A 38 -2.24 2.88 11.10
CA TYR A 38 -1.15 3.80 10.84
C TYR A 38 -0.67 4.43 12.15
N SER A 39 0.58 4.83 12.19
CA SER A 39 1.16 5.61 13.28
C SER A 39 2.28 6.50 12.74
N THR A 40 2.54 7.61 13.41
CA THR A 40 3.67 8.48 13.12
C THR A 40 4.54 8.66 14.36
N ASP A 41 5.76 9.13 14.17
CA ASP A 41 6.66 9.55 15.23
C ASP A 41 6.25 10.88 15.89
N TRP A 42 5.04 11.40 15.63
CA TRP A 42 4.51 12.62 16.24
C TRP A 42 3.10 12.43 16.83
N GLN A 43 3.07 12.46 18.16
CA GLN A 43 1.96 12.32 19.11
C GLN A 43 1.33 13.62 19.64
N LEU A 44 0.04 13.95 19.42
CA LEU A 44 -0.59 15.00 20.25
C LEU A 44 -0.64 14.60 21.74
N THR A 45 -0.20 15.51 22.62
CA THR A 45 -0.24 15.34 24.08
C THR A 45 -1.38 16.06 24.78
N GLY A 46 -2.09 16.93 24.06
CA GLY A 46 -3.30 17.60 24.49
C GLY A 46 -4.28 17.75 23.33
N ASP A 47 -5.51 18.14 23.64
CA ASP A 47 -6.51 18.45 22.63
C ASP A 47 -6.10 19.73 21.90
N VAL A 48 -6.17 19.71 20.57
CA VAL A 48 -5.84 20.84 19.71
C VAL A 48 -7.05 21.20 18.87
N ARG A 49 -7.28 22.50 18.68
CA ARG A 49 -8.34 22.97 17.79
C ARG A 49 -7.78 23.28 16.41
N ASP A 50 -8.43 22.79 15.37
CA ASP A 50 -8.06 23.12 13.99
C ASP A 50 -8.61 24.50 13.55
N GLN A 51 -8.28 24.89 12.32
CA GLN A 51 -8.69 26.18 11.73
C GLN A 51 -10.23 26.33 11.61
N ASN A 52 -10.98 25.22 11.63
CA ASN A 52 -12.43 25.19 11.51
C ASN A 52 -13.13 25.07 12.89
N GLY A 53 -12.36 25.07 13.98
CA GLY A 53 -12.90 24.91 15.34
C GLY A 53 -13.10 23.46 15.77
N GLN A 54 -12.75 22.48 14.95
CA GLN A 54 -12.83 21.05 15.27
C GLN A 54 -11.76 20.69 16.32
N ILE A 55 -12.16 19.95 17.34
CA ILE A 55 -11.23 19.42 18.34
C ILE A 55 -10.60 18.14 17.80
N ILE A 56 -9.27 18.13 17.74
CA ILE A 56 -8.44 16.96 17.50
C ILE A 56 -8.01 16.44 18.88
N PRO A 57 -8.40 15.22 19.26
CA PRO A 57 -8.16 14.72 20.60
C PRO A 57 -6.67 14.43 20.84
N LYS A 58 -6.26 14.54 22.10
CA LYS A 58 -5.00 13.97 22.61
C LYS A 58 -4.82 12.53 22.14
N GLY A 59 -3.58 12.15 21.83
CA GLY A 59 -3.25 10.81 21.33
C GLY A 59 -3.40 10.69 19.81
N THR A 60 -3.83 11.73 19.10
CA THR A 60 -3.85 11.72 17.63
C THR A 60 -2.43 11.78 17.06
N TYR A 61 -2.12 10.85 16.14
CA TYR A 61 -0.92 10.89 15.31
C TYR A 61 -1.05 11.97 14.23
N LEU A 62 0.02 12.70 13.97
CA LEU A 62 0.05 13.77 12.98
C LEU A 62 1.28 13.67 12.06
N ILE A 63 1.19 14.32 10.91
CA ILE A 63 2.33 14.57 10.02
C ILE A 63 2.79 16.00 10.23
N CYS A 64 4.01 16.17 10.70
CA CYS A 64 4.65 17.47 10.79
C CYS A 64 5.09 17.93 9.40
N ASP A 65 4.56 19.05 8.93
CA ASP A 65 4.93 19.64 7.65
C ASP A 65 6.32 20.28 7.71
N ASN A 66 6.71 20.83 8.86
CA ASN A 66 7.98 21.54 9.04
C ASN A 66 9.12 20.67 9.60
N LYS A 67 8.88 19.37 9.85
CA LYS A 67 9.86 18.42 10.40
C LYS A 67 9.82 17.10 9.63
N ASN A 68 10.86 16.30 9.77
CA ASN A 68 10.79 14.91 9.34
C ASN A 68 9.69 14.20 10.12
N THR A 69 8.84 13.45 9.42
CA THR A 69 7.83 12.58 10.03
C THR A 69 8.05 11.17 9.51
N LYS A 70 8.37 10.23 10.39
CA LYS A 70 8.35 8.80 10.06
C LYS A 70 6.95 8.25 10.32
N MET A 71 6.38 7.59 9.32
CA MET A 71 5.07 6.95 9.37
C MET A 71 5.20 5.46 9.14
N GLN A 72 4.43 4.69 9.91
CA GLN A 72 4.20 3.27 9.70
C GLN A 72 2.76 3.05 9.25
N VAL A 73 2.57 2.18 8.25
CA VAL A 73 1.27 1.76 7.75
C VAL A 73 1.16 0.26 7.86
N GLY A 74 0.22 -0.22 8.67
CA GLY A 74 -0.18 -1.62 8.67
C GLY A 74 -1.13 -1.89 7.52
N VAL A 75 -0.88 -2.96 6.78
CA VAL A 75 -1.79 -3.46 5.74
C VAL A 75 -2.05 -4.94 5.94
N THR A 76 -3.23 -5.36 5.51
CA THR A 76 -3.63 -6.78 5.41
C THR A 76 -4.03 -7.07 3.98
N PHE A 77 -3.69 -8.25 3.48
CA PHE A 77 -4.04 -8.69 2.12
C PHE A 77 -4.12 -10.21 2.04
N GLN A 78 -4.77 -10.69 0.98
CA GLN A 78 -4.79 -12.09 0.55
C GLN A 78 -4.22 -12.18 -0.87
N GLY A 79 -3.68 -13.34 -1.23
CA GLY A 79 -3.04 -13.57 -2.52
C GLY A 79 -1.58 -13.13 -2.57
N GLY A 80 -0.96 -13.30 -3.75
CA GLY A 80 0.48 -13.14 -3.98
C GLY A 80 0.91 -11.69 -4.21
N LEU A 81 1.22 -10.95 -3.15
CA LEU A 81 1.66 -9.56 -3.24
C LEU A 81 3.16 -9.44 -3.60
N GLN A 82 3.47 -8.81 -4.73
CA GLN A 82 4.84 -8.54 -5.18
C GLN A 82 5.28 -7.09 -4.95
N GLN A 83 4.37 -6.13 -5.09
CA GLN A 83 4.68 -4.72 -4.86
C GLN A 83 3.54 -4.03 -4.12
N LEU A 84 3.88 -3.05 -3.27
CA LEU A 84 2.89 -2.16 -2.68
C LEU A 84 3.22 -0.71 -3.05
N ALA A 85 2.24 -0.02 -3.62
CA ALA A 85 2.26 1.42 -3.82
C ALA A 85 1.56 2.10 -2.63
N LEU A 86 2.28 2.99 -1.97
CA LEU A 86 1.74 3.89 -0.96
C LEU A 86 1.36 5.22 -1.62
N GLN A 87 0.14 5.68 -1.36
CA GLN A 87 -0.38 6.93 -1.90
C GLN A 87 -1.00 7.77 -0.78
N PHE A 88 -1.04 9.07 -0.97
CA PHE A 88 -1.78 9.97 -0.10
C PHE A 88 -2.82 10.73 -0.88
N LYS A 89 -3.99 10.92 -0.26
CA LYS A 89 -5.08 11.70 -0.82
C LYS A 89 -5.37 12.90 0.08
N GLY A 90 -5.38 14.11 -0.49
CA GLY A 90 -5.81 15.30 0.24
C GLY A 90 -7.28 15.20 0.62
N TYR A 91 -7.62 15.45 1.88
CA TYR A 91 -9.00 15.34 2.39
C TYR A 91 -9.95 16.30 1.63
N ASN A 92 -9.58 17.58 1.54
CA ASN A 92 -10.41 18.60 0.89
C ASN A 92 -10.26 18.63 -0.64
N THR A 93 -9.09 18.28 -1.18
CA THR A 93 -8.80 18.42 -2.61
C THR A 93 -9.10 17.18 -3.43
N GLY A 94 -9.16 16.00 -2.80
CA GLY A 94 -9.27 14.72 -3.48
C GLY A 94 -8.04 14.30 -4.30
N THR A 95 -7.05 15.18 -4.43
CA THR A 95 -5.80 14.94 -5.17
C THR A 95 -5.05 13.78 -4.55
N THR A 96 -4.61 12.84 -5.37
CA THR A 96 -3.83 11.68 -4.95
C THR A 96 -2.40 11.74 -5.49
N LYS A 97 -1.42 11.34 -4.68
CA LYS A 97 -0.03 11.17 -5.10
C LYS A 97 0.53 9.85 -4.59
N THR A 98 1.15 9.06 -5.47
CA THR A 98 1.96 7.89 -5.10
C THR A 98 3.32 8.37 -4.62
N VAL A 99 3.75 7.87 -3.46
CA VAL A 99 4.95 8.35 -2.76
C VAL A 99 6.06 7.31 -2.67
N ALA A 100 5.69 6.03 -2.77
CA ALA A 100 6.61 4.92 -2.77
C ALA A 100 5.94 3.75 -3.50
N THR A 101 6.72 3.02 -4.27
CA THR A 101 6.35 1.71 -4.82
C THR A 101 7.48 0.77 -4.45
N ASN A 102 7.23 -0.12 -3.49
CA ASN A 102 8.27 -0.95 -2.94
C ASN A 102 8.06 -2.41 -3.36
N PRO A 103 9.06 -3.05 -3.98
CA PRO A 103 9.01 -4.49 -4.23
C PRO A 103 9.15 -5.24 -2.90
N LEU A 104 8.33 -6.28 -2.73
CA LEU A 104 8.42 -7.23 -1.64
C LEU A 104 9.26 -8.40 -2.12
N ASN A 105 10.37 -8.66 -1.44
CA ASN A 105 11.34 -9.69 -1.84
C ASN A 105 10.85 -11.13 -1.62
N ALA A 106 9.60 -11.32 -1.17
CA ALA A 106 9.03 -12.63 -0.90
C ALA A 106 7.56 -12.69 -1.35
N THR A 107 7.20 -13.74 -2.08
CA THR A 107 5.84 -14.08 -2.47
C THR A 107 5.02 -14.44 -1.23
N ASN A 108 4.44 -13.44 -0.57
CA ASN A 108 3.51 -13.70 0.52
C ASN A 108 2.16 -14.10 -0.10
N SER A 109 1.71 -15.33 0.16
CA SER A 109 0.44 -15.88 -0.35
C SER A 109 -0.80 -15.39 0.40
N SER A 110 -0.63 -14.77 1.58
CA SER A 110 -1.60 -13.98 2.36
C SER A 110 -0.90 -13.49 3.62
N GLY A 111 -1.19 -12.30 4.13
CA GLY A 111 -0.55 -11.84 5.36
C GLY A 111 -0.87 -10.41 5.80
N SER A 112 -0.23 -10.01 6.90
CA SER A 112 -0.16 -8.63 7.37
C SER A 112 1.28 -8.15 7.33
N GLY A 113 1.48 -6.86 7.09
CA GLY A 113 2.81 -6.25 7.07
C GLY A 113 2.78 -4.78 7.43
N THR A 114 3.91 -4.27 7.91
CA THR A 114 4.10 -2.86 8.21
C THR A 114 5.02 -2.22 7.20
N TYR A 115 4.62 -1.06 6.69
CA TYR A 115 5.30 -0.29 5.66
C TYR A 115 5.74 1.02 6.26
N GLU A 116 7.02 1.34 6.11
CA GLU A 116 7.59 2.59 6.61
C GLU A 116 7.75 3.62 5.50
N TYR A 117 7.46 4.85 5.83
CA TYR A 117 7.64 5.99 4.96
C TYR A 117 8.11 7.20 5.77
N THR A 118 9.05 7.98 5.23
CA THR A 118 9.51 9.21 5.89
C THR A 118 9.17 10.41 5.03
N PHE A 119 8.38 11.32 5.58
CA PHE A 119 8.17 12.65 5.03
C PHE A 119 9.34 13.54 5.45
N GLY A 120 9.92 14.27 4.50
CA GLY A 120 10.87 15.35 4.76
C GLY A 120 10.18 16.66 5.20
N PRO A 121 10.94 17.67 5.67
CA PRO A 121 10.39 19.00 5.93
C PRO A 121 9.92 19.65 4.62
N ASN A 122 8.82 20.38 4.70
CA ASN A 122 8.10 21.04 3.58
C ASN A 122 7.68 20.07 2.47
N THR A 123 7.67 18.78 2.79
CA THR A 123 7.23 17.73 1.88
C THR A 123 5.92 17.11 2.36
N ALA A 124 5.01 17.92 2.93
CA ALA A 124 3.63 17.47 3.07
C ALA A 124 3.15 16.78 1.77
N PRO A 125 2.22 15.81 1.85
CA PRO A 125 2.15 14.62 0.98
C PRO A 125 2.07 14.83 -0.54
N LEU A 126 1.98 16.07 -1.01
CA LEU A 126 2.02 16.49 -2.40
C LEU A 126 3.44 16.65 -2.97
N SER A 127 4.52 16.58 -2.19
CA SER A 127 5.89 16.71 -2.73
C SER A 127 6.93 15.83 -2.04
N VAL A 128 6.93 14.52 -2.26
CA VAL A 128 7.87 13.62 -1.56
C VAL A 128 8.62 12.65 -2.48
N ASN A 129 9.86 12.30 -2.08
CA ASN A 129 10.76 11.32 -2.69
C ASN A 129 10.69 9.96 -1.93
N GLY A 130 10.87 8.85 -2.65
CA GLY A 130 10.59 7.48 -2.18
C GLY A 130 11.49 6.97 -1.04
N GLY A 131 10.96 6.03 -0.24
CA GLY A 131 11.65 5.38 0.88
C GLY A 131 11.46 3.86 0.93
N ASN A 132 12.43 3.16 1.54
CA ASN A 132 12.54 1.70 1.60
C ASN A 132 11.70 1.06 2.72
N LEU A 133 11.44 -0.24 2.58
CA LEU A 133 10.79 -1.09 3.58
C LEU A 133 11.74 -1.45 4.72
N SER A 134 11.43 -1.06 5.95
CA SER A 134 12.02 -1.63 7.16
C SER A 134 10.96 -1.82 8.24
N ALA A 135 11.10 -2.85 9.07
CA ALA A 135 10.29 -3.03 10.26
C ALA A 135 11.08 -2.52 11.47
N GLN A 136 10.78 -1.31 11.96
CA GLN A 136 11.40 -0.78 13.18
C GLN A 136 10.38 0.04 13.96
N ALA A 137 10.03 -0.33 15.19
CA ALA A 137 9.12 0.47 16.02
C ALA A 137 9.50 1.97 16.00
N ILE A 138 8.53 2.84 15.68
CA ILE A 138 8.74 4.29 15.72
C ILE A 138 8.75 4.78 17.16
N ILE A 139 9.75 5.59 17.51
CA ILE A 139 9.76 6.34 18.77
C ILE A 139 8.80 7.51 18.58
N VAL A 140 7.73 7.54 19.37
CA VAL A 140 6.73 8.61 19.29
C VAL A 140 7.20 9.82 20.06
N ASN A 141 7.32 10.95 19.38
CA ASN A 141 7.65 12.25 19.96
C ASN A 141 6.34 12.98 20.35
N PRO A 142 6.13 13.25 21.65
CA PRO A 142 4.99 14.03 22.10
C PRO A 142 5.08 15.51 21.67
N ILE A 143 3.95 16.11 21.28
CA ILE A 143 3.84 17.54 20.93
C ILE A 143 2.51 18.15 21.38
N THR A 144 2.52 19.42 21.79
CA THR A 144 1.32 20.19 22.21
C THR A 144 1.00 21.34 21.24
N ASN A 145 2.03 22.08 20.83
CA ASN A 145 1.86 23.30 20.05
C ASN A 145 1.95 22.98 18.56
N VAL A 146 0.80 22.80 17.93
CA VAL A 146 0.72 22.59 16.47
C VAL A 146 -0.32 23.50 15.83
N THR A 147 -0.06 23.90 14.58
CA THR A 147 -1.03 24.59 13.74
C THR A 147 -1.47 23.67 12.61
N VAL A 148 -2.71 23.18 12.66
CA VAL A 148 -3.24 22.27 11.63
C VAL A 148 -3.35 23.01 10.31
N LYS A 149 -2.78 22.43 9.24
CA LYS A 149 -2.81 22.96 7.86
C LYS A 149 -3.81 22.22 6.97
N GLY A 150 -4.15 20.98 7.33
CA GLY A 150 -5.10 20.18 6.58
C GLY A 150 -5.09 18.73 7.03
N TYR A 151 -5.70 17.87 6.22
CA TYR A 151 -5.80 16.44 6.51
C TYR A 151 -5.51 15.62 5.24
N THR A 152 -4.99 14.41 5.43
CA THR A 152 -4.71 13.47 4.34
C THR A 152 -5.13 12.06 4.69
N TYR A 153 -5.56 11.29 3.69
CA TYR A 153 -5.77 9.86 3.82
C TYR A 153 -4.56 9.09 3.33
N VAL A 154 -4.23 8.01 4.03
CA VAL A 154 -3.30 6.99 3.55
C VAL A 154 -4.05 6.08 2.59
N ARG A 155 -3.44 5.75 1.47
CA ARG A 155 -3.98 4.80 0.49
C ARG A 155 -2.90 3.80 0.12
N VAL A 156 -3.30 2.56 -0.14
CA VAL A 156 -2.39 1.50 -0.59
C VAL A 156 -2.98 0.75 -1.77
N GLN A 157 -2.14 0.37 -2.71
CA GLN A 157 -2.48 -0.46 -3.85
C GLN A 157 -1.44 -1.56 -3.99
N GLY A 158 -1.88 -2.81 -4.05
CA GLY A 158 -1.01 -3.96 -4.25
C GLY A 158 -0.88 -4.32 -5.72
N TYR A 159 0.23 -4.94 -6.08
CA TYR A 159 0.45 -5.54 -7.38
C TYR A 159 0.87 -7.00 -7.18
N ASP A 160 0.25 -7.90 -7.94
CA ASP A 160 0.58 -9.32 -7.88
C ASP A 160 1.87 -9.65 -8.66
N LEU A 161 2.26 -10.94 -8.65
CA LEU A 161 3.43 -11.46 -9.37
C LEU A 161 3.38 -11.27 -10.90
N ALA A 162 2.19 -11.09 -11.47
CA ALA A 162 1.99 -10.79 -12.89
C ALA A 162 1.92 -9.27 -13.15
N GLY A 163 2.04 -8.44 -12.11
CA GLY A 163 1.92 -6.98 -12.18
C GLY A 163 0.49 -6.47 -12.23
N ASN A 164 -0.52 -7.32 -11.99
CA ASN A 164 -1.91 -6.86 -11.95
C ASN A 164 -2.17 -6.07 -10.66
N ALA A 165 -2.82 -4.93 -10.80
CA ALA A 165 -3.14 -4.07 -9.68
C ALA A 165 -4.39 -4.54 -8.92
N SER A 166 -4.34 -4.47 -7.59
CA SER A 166 -5.51 -4.67 -6.72
C SER A 166 -6.44 -3.46 -6.72
N ASN A 167 -7.54 -3.57 -5.97
CA ASN A 167 -8.28 -2.41 -5.50
C ASN A 167 -7.37 -1.47 -4.69
N VAL A 168 -7.75 -0.18 -4.60
CA VAL A 168 -7.06 0.76 -3.71
C VAL A 168 -7.76 0.78 -2.36
N ALA A 169 -7.03 0.44 -1.30
CA ALA A 169 -7.50 0.59 0.08
C ALA A 169 -7.19 1.99 0.60
N THR A 170 -8.06 2.53 1.45
CA THR A 170 -7.91 3.87 2.05
C THR A 170 -8.06 3.77 3.56
N SER A 171 -7.31 4.56 4.33
CA SER A 171 -7.46 4.63 5.77
C SER A 171 -8.88 5.10 6.14
N PRO A 172 -9.49 4.55 7.21
CA PRO A 172 -10.83 4.94 7.62
C PRO A 172 -10.90 6.39 8.12
N THR A 173 -9.79 6.88 8.66
CA THR A 173 -9.64 8.23 9.21
C THR A 173 -8.55 8.99 8.45
N ALA A 174 -8.72 10.32 8.37
CA ALA A 174 -7.71 11.21 7.83
C ALA A 174 -6.70 11.59 8.93
N ILE A 175 -5.44 11.73 8.53
CA ILE A 175 -4.32 12.14 9.39
C ILE A 175 -4.17 13.66 9.29
N PRO A 176 -4.15 14.39 10.42
CA PRO A 176 -3.83 15.81 10.42
C PRO A 176 -2.42 16.06 9.91
N VAL A 177 -2.27 17.06 9.04
CA VAL A 177 -0.98 17.64 8.63
C VAL A 177 -0.88 19.00 9.30
N ALA A 178 0.18 19.23 10.08
CA ALA A 178 0.32 20.41 10.91
C ALA A 178 1.74 20.99 10.89
N ASP A 179 1.85 22.28 11.17
CA ASP A 179 3.12 22.91 11.54
C ASP A 179 3.40 22.59 13.02
N CYS A 180 4.54 21.95 13.29
CA CYS A 180 4.90 21.43 14.60
C CYS A 180 5.91 22.35 15.28
N ALA A 181 5.52 23.07 16.34
CA ALA A 181 6.47 23.85 17.12
C ALA A 181 7.35 22.91 17.97
N SER A 182 8.66 23.18 17.99
CA SER A 182 9.64 22.49 18.86
C SER A 182 9.42 22.78 20.33
#